data_AF-A0A3M1EHC0-F1
#
_entry.id   AF-A0A3M1EHC0-F1
#
_cell.length_a   1.000
_cell.length_b   1.000
_cell.length_c   1.000
_cell.angle_alpha   90.00
_cell.angle_beta   90.00
_cell.angle_gamma   90.00
#
_symmetry.space_group_name_H-M   'P 1'
#
loop_
_entity.id
_entity.type
_entity.pdbx_description
1 polymer ?
#
loop_
_entity_poly.entity_id
_entity_poly.type
_entity_poly.pdbx_seq_one_letter_code
_entity_poly.pdbx_strand_id
1 'polypeptide(L)'
;LLSPVLQFPPELEKDITVLDYSLPTVEELAQSLDRVVRSAREISGMKLSLSNGQREQILNAARGLTCTEAENVFAKSLVMTHRLDVDVIISEKEQLIRRSRALEYFQSVEDFSNVGGMNLLKEWLRKRSRAFSEKARQFGLPEPKGLLLLGVQGAGKSLLAKAVASQWHLPLLRLDLGRIFSELVGSSENNIRSALRMAESVSPCVLWIDEIEKGLGGVASSHQSDAGTTARIFASILTWMQEKTSPVFVIATANDISVLPPEMLRKGRFDEIFFVDLPHAQERREIFAIHLARRGRDPLAFDLNRLALATEGFSGAEIEQVVISGLYDAFEQNRDLTTQDLLNNIQATIPLSQTMEQEIARLRRWGRTHARPASAPEGQRLPGNGRLAPRDVRIPDRG
;
A
#
# COMPACT_ATOMS: atom_id res chain seq x y z
N LEU A 1 25.36 -13.28 -23.57
CA LEU A 1 24.01 -12.79 -23.95
C LEU A 1 23.37 -12.22 -22.69
N LEU A 2 22.84 -11.00 -22.74
CA LEU A 2 22.02 -10.45 -21.65
C LEU A 2 20.56 -10.63 -22.07
N SER A 3 19.78 -11.35 -21.27
CA SER A 3 18.36 -11.58 -21.52
C SER A 3 17.57 -11.36 -20.23
N PRO A 4 16.43 -10.64 -20.27
CA PRO A 4 15.51 -10.57 -19.14
C PRO A 4 14.71 -11.88 -18.95
N VAL A 5 14.76 -12.79 -19.93
CA VAL A 5 14.04 -14.07 -19.90
C VAL A 5 15.04 -15.23 -19.96
N LEU A 6 14.94 -16.11 -18.97
CA LEU A 6 15.68 -17.37 -18.91
C LEU A 6 14.85 -18.47 -19.58
N GLN A 7 15.01 -18.61 -20.90
CA GLN A 7 14.51 -19.75 -21.64
C GLN A 7 15.67 -20.32 -22.47
N PHE A 8 16.02 -21.56 -22.18
CA PHE A 8 17.07 -22.29 -22.88
C PHE A 8 16.49 -23.58 -23.48
N PRO A 9 16.99 -24.04 -24.63
CA PRO A 9 16.76 -25.40 -25.07
C PRO A 9 17.25 -26.39 -24.00
N PRO A 10 16.49 -27.48 -23.71
CA PRO A 10 16.84 -28.45 -22.66
C PRO A 10 18.25 -29.03 -22.83
N GLU A 11 18.72 -29.14 -24.07
CA GLU A 11 20.04 -29.67 -24.42
C GLU A 11 21.18 -28.76 -23.93
N LEU A 12 20.92 -27.46 -23.78
CA LEU A 12 21.93 -26.46 -23.41
C LEU A 12 21.88 -26.04 -21.93
N GLU A 13 20.89 -26.51 -21.15
CA GLU A 13 20.75 -26.12 -19.74
C GLU A 13 22.00 -26.45 -18.90
N LYS A 14 22.69 -27.55 -19.23
CA LYS A 14 23.90 -27.98 -18.51
C LYS A 14 25.17 -27.28 -18.96
N ASP A 15 25.17 -26.71 -20.15
CA ASP A 15 26.33 -26.05 -20.75
C ASP A 15 26.30 -24.52 -20.57
N ILE A 16 25.19 -23.98 -20.04
CA ILE A 16 25.00 -22.55 -19.81
C ILE A 16 25.17 -22.23 -18.33
N THR A 17 26.07 -21.29 -18.04
CA THR A 17 26.15 -20.66 -16.72
C THR A 17 25.31 -19.38 -16.72
N VAL A 18 24.33 -19.32 -15.82
CA VAL A 18 23.51 -18.13 -15.61
C VAL A 18 24.16 -17.27 -14.54
N LEU A 19 24.41 -16.01 -14.88
CA LEU A 19 24.85 -14.98 -13.93
C LEU A 19 23.70 -14.00 -13.72
N ASP A 20 23.13 -13.99 -12.51
CA ASP A 20 22.14 -12.98 -12.11
C ASP A 20 22.84 -11.64 -11.85
N TYR A 21 22.52 -10.63 -12.67
CA TYR A 21 22.94 -9.26 -12.43
C TYR A 21 21.86 -8.51 -11.65
N SER A 22 22.23 -8.03 -10.46
CA SER A 22 21.37 -7.18 -9.64
C SER A 22 21.24 -5.77 -10.24
N LEU A 23 20.22 -5.04 -9.81
CA LEU A 23 20.14 -3.61 -10.08
C LEU A 23 21.30 -2.86 -9.40
N PRO A 24 21.71 -1.71 -9.95
CA PRO A 24 22.89 -1.00 -9.47
C PRO A 24 22.74 -0.54 -8.03
N THR A 25 23.86 -0.64 -7.30
CA THR A 25 24.04 -0.09 -5.97
C THR A 25 24.00 1.44 -5.98
N VAL A 26 23.83 2.05 -4.81
CA VAL A 26 23.87 3.52 -4.67
C VAL A 26 25.21 4.08 -5.15
N GLU A 27 26.31 3.35 -4.96
CA GLU A 27 27.63 3.73 -5.45
C GLU A 27 27.71 3.71 -6.98
N GLU A 28 27.15 2.69 -7.63
CA GLU A 28 27.10 2.62 -9.10
C GLU A 28 26.20 3.70 -9.69
N LEU A 29 25.05 3.98 -9.07
CA LEU A 29 24.19 5.12 -9.44
C LEU A 29 24.92 6.46 -9.27
N ALA A 30 25.74 6.60 -8.23
CA ALA A 30 26.57 7.78 -8.01
C ALA A 30 27.61 7.96 -9.10
N GLN A 31 28.24 6.87 -9.56
CA GLN A 31 29.15 6.90 -10.70
C GLN A 31 28.43 7.30 -12.00
N SER A 32 27.25 6.74 -12.25
CA SER A 32 26.40 7.11 -13.40
C SER A 32 26.02 8.60 -13.37
N LEU A 33 25.65 9.12 -12.20
CA LEU A 33 25.39 10.55 -12.00
C LEU A 33 26.62 11.41 -12.31
N ASP A 34 27.80 11.01 -11.83
CA ASP A 34 29.04 11.74 -12.06
C ASP A 34 29.44 11.78 -13.54
N ARG A 35 29.22 10.68 -14.27
CA ARG A 35 29.45 10.63 -15.72
C ARG A 35 28.55 11.62 -16.44
N VAL A 36 27.25 11.63 -16.15
CA VAL A 36 26.29 12.55 -16.78
C VAL A 36 26.61 14.01 -16.46
N VAL A 37 26.92 14.33 -15.20
CA VAL A 37 27.30 15.69 -14.79
C VAL A 37 28.59 16.15 -15.47
N ARG A 38 29.58 15.27 -15.61
CA ARG A 38 30.83 15.57 -16.33
C ARG A 38 30.56 15.88 -17.80
N SER A 39 29.82 15.01 -18.49
CA SER A 39 29.47 15.22 -19.90
C SER A 39 28.67 16.51 -20.11
N ALA A 40 27.75 16.84 -19.20
CA ALA A 40 26.97 18.09 -19.29
C ALA A 40 27.82 19.35 -19.09
N ARG A 41 28.84 19.30 -18.22
CA ARG A 41 29.80 20.40 -18.04
C ARG A 41 30.64 20.64 -19.30
N GLU A 42 31.07 19.56 -19.96
CA GLU A 42 31.90 19.60 -21.17
C GLU A 42 31.11 20.10 -22.39
N ILE A 43 29.88 19.64 -22.57
CA ILE A 43 29.07 19.95 -23.77
C ILE A 43 28.36 21.30 -23.65
N SER A 44 27.86 21.66 -22.46
CA SER A 44 26.92 22.76 -22.30
C SER A 44 27.47 23.94 -21.48
N GLY A 45 28.67 23.82 -20.91
CA GLY A 45 29.25 24.85 -20.04
C GLY A 45 28.44 25.11 -18.75
N MET A 46 27.52 24.22 -18.39
CA MET A 46 26.66 24.38 -17.22
C MET A 46 27.47 24.31 -15.92
N LYS A 47 27.39 25.35 -15.09
CA LYS A 47 27.93 25.34 -13.72
C LYS A 47 27.02 24.57 -12.77
N LEU A 48 27.09 23.25 -12.81
CA LEU A 48 26.37 22.37 -11.90
C LEU A 48 27.17 22.15 -10.61
N SER A 49 26.76 22.76 -9.50
CA SER A 49 27.24 22.39 -8.16
C SER A 49 26.12 21.69 -7.40
N LEU A 50 26.33 20.44 -7.00
CA LEU A 50 25.39 19.69 -6.17
C LEU A 50 25.88 19.74 -4.73
N SER A 51 25.02 20.16 -3.80
CA SER A 51 25.28 19.94 -2.38
C SER A 51 25.21 18.43 -2.05
N ASN A 52 25.87 18.00 -0.99
CA ASN A 52 25.82 16.59 -0.55
C ASN A 52 24.37 16.12 -0.32
N GLY A 53 23.51 16.97 0.23
CA GLY A 53 22.09 16.65 0.44
C GLY A 53 21.30 16.49 -0.86
N GLN A 54 21.51 17.38 -1.84
CA GLN A 54 20.85 17.27 -3.15
C GLN A 54 21.30 16.01 -3.91
N ARG A 55 22.59 15.68 -3.84
CA ARG A 55 23.12 14.46 -4.44
C ARG A 55 22.44 13.22 -3.86
N GLU A 56 22.32 13.16 -2.53
CA GLU A 56 21.66 12.04 -1.86
C GLU A 56 20.17 11.93 -2.24
N GLN A 57 19.45 13.05 -2.35
CA GLN A 57 18.06 13.09 -2.80
C GLN A 57 17.90 12.57 -4.24
N ILE A 58 18.77 13.00 -5.16
CA ILE A 58 18.78 12.54 -6.56
C ILE A 58 19.04 11.04 -6.64
N LEU A 59 20.03 10.54 -5.90
CA LEU A 59 20.35 9.12 -5.88
C LEU A 59 19.21 8.30 -5.28
N ASN A 60 18.60 8.77 -4.20
CA ASN A 60 17.42 8.12 -3.60
C ASN A 60 16.23 8.07 -4.56
N ALA A 61 16.02 9.12 -5.37
CA ALA A 61 14.99 9.16 -6.40
C ALA A 61 15.28 8.18 -7.55
N ALA A 62 16.54 8.06 -7.96
CA ALA A 62 16.97 7.16 -9.03
C ALA A 62 17.11 5.69 -8.63
N ARG A 63 17.02 5.35 -7.33
CA ARG A 63 17.03 3.95 -6.87
C ARG A 63 15.97 3.13 -7.60
N GLY A 64 16.35 1.93 -8.01
CA GLY A 64 15.50 1.00 -8.71
C GLY A 64 15.52 1.11 -10.23
N LEU A 65 16.27 2.05 -10.77
CA LEU A 65 16.60 2.14 -12.19
C LEU A 65 17.87 1.34 -12.50
N THR A 66 17.96 0.78 -13.70
CA THR A 66 19.24 0.30 -14.27
C THR A 66 20.20 1.47 -14.50
N CYS A 67 21.51 1.21 -14.67
CA CYS A 67 22.48 2.28 -14.94
C CYS A 67 22.08 3.11 -16.17
N THR A 68 21.68 2.44 -17.25
CA THR A 68 21.26 3.11 -18.49
C THR A 68 20.00 3.95 -18.29
N GLU A 69 19.01 3.44 -17.54
CA GLU A 69 17.81 4.21 -17.21
C GLU A 69 18.14 5.43 -16.36
N ALA A 70 18.98 5.27 -15.33
CA ALA A 70 19.43 6.37 -14.48
C ALA A 70 20.16 7.44 -15.31
N GLU A 71 21.11 7.05 -16.16
CA GLU A 71 21.84 7.97 -17.04
C GLU A 71 20.89 8.75 -17.95
N ASN A 72 19.93 8.07 -18.58
CA ASN A 72 18.92 8.69 -19.44
C ASN A 72 18.03 9.69 -18.67
N VAL A 73 17.60 9.32 -17.47
CA VAL A 73 16.73 10.16 -16.63
C VAL A 73 17.48 11.40 -16.12
N PHE A 74 18.74 11.25 -15.71
CA PHE A 74 19.59 12.39 -15.33
C PHE A 74 19.82 13.34 -16.50
N ALA A 75 20.15 12.79 -17.68
CA ALA A 75 20.34 13.58 -18.89
C ALA A 75 19.07 14.33 -19.28
N LYS A 76 17.90 13.66 -19.24
CA LYS A 76 16.60 14.27 -19.53
C LYS A 76 16.28 15.42 -18.57
N SER A 77 16.50 15.22 -17.26
CA SER A 77 16.28 16.23 -16.23
C SER A 77 17.13 17.49 -16.48
N LEU A 78 18.42 17.30 -16.81
CA LEU A 78 19.33 18.38 -17.16
C LEU A 78 18.94 19.13 -18.43
N VAL A 79 18.49 18.42 -19.47
CA VAL A 79 18.08 19.05 -20.73
C VAL A 79 16.78 19.84 -20.56
N MET A 80 15.82 19.31 -19.82
CA MET A 80 14.50 19.95 -19.65
C MET A 80 14.51 21.14 -18.69
N THR A 81 15.30 21.06 -17.62
CA THR A 81 15.22 22.04 -16.52
C THR A 81 16.52 22.83 -16.31
N HIS A 82 17.59 22.51 -17.04
CA HIS A 82 18.95 23.03 -16.83
C HIS A 82 19.53 22.76 -15.43
N ARG A 83 18.90 21.86 -14.66
CA ARG A 83 19.31 21.40 -13.34
C ARG A 83 18.94 19.93 -13.18
N LEU A 84 19.44 19.28 -12.14
CA LEU A 84 18.96 17.96 -11.76
C LEU A 84 17.75 18.13 -10.86
N ASP A 85 16.59 18.06 -11.47
CA ASP A 85 15.29 18.15 -10.81
C ASP A 85 14.80 16.76 -10.38
N VAL A 86 14.52 16.61 -9.08
CA VAL A 86 14.07 15.35 -8.46
C VAL A 86 12.69 14.96 -8.96
N ASP A 87 11.81 15.93 -9.21
CA ASP A 87 10.43 15.64 -9.62
C ASP A 87 10.40 15.02 -11.02
N VAL A 88 11.28 15.48 -11.91
CA VAL A 88 11.47 14.87 -13.24
C VAL A 88 11.94 13.43 -13.10
N ILE A 89 12.90 13.16 -12.22
CA ILE A 89 13.43 11.80 -11.99
C ILE A 89 12.34 10.87 -11.48
N ILE A 90 11.54 11.32 -10.51
CA ILE A 90 10.41 10.56 -9.97
C ILE A 90 9.38 10.28 -11.06
N SER A 91 9.04 11.27 -11.88
CA SER A 91 8.06 11.11 -12.97
C SER A 91 8.50 10.09 -14.03
N GLU A 92 9.79 10.06 -14.40
CA GLU A 92 10.30 9.07 -15.35
C GLU A 92 10.37 7.68 -14.74
N LYS A 93 10.79 7.58 -13.47
CA LYS A 93 10.76 6.32 -12.73
C LYS A 93 9.34 5.75 -12.66
N GLU A 94 8.35 6.60 -12.42
CA GLU A 94 6.94 6.21 -12.45
C GLU A 94 6.54 5.65 -13.84
N GLN A 95 6.97 6.28 -14.93
CA GLN A 95 6.73 5.74 -16.27
C GLN A 95 7.40 4.38 -16.52
N LEU A 96 8.63 4.18 -16.05
CA LEU A 96 9.36 2.92 -16.18
C LEU A 96 8.68 1.79 -15.37
N ILE A 97 8.26 2.08 -14.14
CA ILE A 97 7.51 1.12 -13.31
C ILE A 97 6.19 0.74 -14.00
N ARG A 98 5.45 1.71 -14.56
CA ARG A 98 4.22 1.44 -15.31
C ARG A 98 4.47 0.56 -16.54
N ARG A 99 5.64 0.66 -17.20
CA ARG A 99 6.01 -0.22 -18.34
C ARG A 99 6.24 -1.68 -17.93
N SER A 100 6.53 -1.97 -16.66
CA SER A 100 6.65 -3.35 -16.15
C SER A 100 5.32 -4.13 -16.17
N ARG A 101 4.20 -3.45 -16.46
CA ARG A 101 2.81 -3.95 -16.62
C ARG A 101 2.17 -4.54 -15.35
N ALA A 102 2.93 -5.21 -14.50
CA ALA A 102 2.48 -5.86 -13.28
C ALA A 102 2.43 -4.92 -12.06
N LEU A 103 3.22 -3.84 -12.06
CA LEU A 103 3.24 -2.84 -10.99
C LEU A 103 2.67 -1.50 -11.45
N GLU A 104 1.85 -0.91 -10.59
CA GLU A 104 1.42 0.47 -10.70
C GLU A 104 2.08 1.30 -9.60
N TYR A 105 2.70 2.41 -9.99
CA TYR A 105 3.24 3.38 -9.05
C TYR A 105 2.18 4.42 -8.71
N PHE A 106 1.98 4.68 -7.42
CA PHE A 106 1.11 5.73 -6.92
C PHE A 106 1.93 6.76 -6.17
N GLN A 107 1.79 8.02 -6.56
CA GLN A 107 2.16 9.13 -5.68
C GLN A 107 1.12 9.21 -4.56
N SER A 108 1.59 9.14 -3.32
CA SER A 108 0.73 9.03 -2.15
C SER A 108 0.02 10.36 -1.86
N VAL A 109 -1.30 10.43 -2.08
CA VAL A 109 -2.13 11.64 -1.86
C VAL A 109 -3.03 11.55 -0.62
N GLU A 110 -3.21 10.35 -0.06
CA GLU A 110 -4.18 10.09 1.01
C GLU A 110 -3.50 10.11 2.38
N ASP A 111 -4.02 10.82 3.38
CA ASP A 111 -3.50 10.81 4.76
C ASP A 111 -4.37 9.94 5.70
N PHE A 112 -3.90 9.63 6.92
CA PHE A 112 -4.69 8.92 7.93
C PHE A 112 -5.93 9.70 8.40
N SER A 113 -5.89 11.03 8.30
CA SER A 113 -7.05 11.91 8.56
C SER A 113 -8.23 11.63 7.62
N ASN A 114 -7.92 11.06 6.47
CA ASN A 114 -8.85 10.71 5.40
C ASN A 114 -9.47 9.32 5.55
N VAL A 115 -9.11 8.57 6.60
CA VAL A 115 -9.66 7.25 6.94
C VAL A 115 -10.42 7.38 8.25
N GLY A 116 -11.70 7.03 8.32
CA GLY A 116 -12.44 6.97 9.59
C GLY A 116 -12.13 5.70 10.38
N GLY A 117 -12.11 5.77 11.72
CA GLY A 117 -11.96 4.58 12.56
C GLY A 117 -10.60 3.88 12.50
N MET A 118 -10.58 2.56 12.72
CA MET A 118 -9.38 1.68 12.71
C MET A 118 -8.26 2.13 13.64
N ASN A 119 -8.61 2.63 14.82
CA ASN A 119 -7.68 3.24 15.77
C ASN A 119 -6.55 2.31 16.22
N LEU A 120 -6.85 1.05 16.54
CA LEU A 120 -5.85 0.07 16.99
C LEU A 120 -4.83 -0.23 15.89
N LEU A 121 -5.31 -0.41 14.66
CA LEU A 121 -4.47 -0.62 13.48
C LEU A 121 -3.61 0.60 13.17
N LYS A 122 -4.18 1.81 13.18
CA LYS A 122 -3.42 3.05 13.01
C LYS A 122 -2.34 3.24 14.07
N GLU A 123 -2.61 2.90 15.33
CA GLU A 123 -1.61 2.95 16.40
C GLU A 123 -0.48 1.95 16.16
N TRP A 124 -0.81 0.72 15.77
CA TRP A 124 0.16 -0.33 15.44
C TRP A 124 1.05 0.07 14.25
N LEU A 125 0.47 0.72 13.23
CA LEU A 125 1.18 1.26 12.07
C LEU A 125 2.10 2.42 12.45
N ARG A 126 1.64 3.36 13.29
CA ARG A 126 2.47 4.48 13.76
C ARG A 126 3.76 4.00 14.44
N LYS A 127 3.69 2.93 15.23
CA LYS A 127 4.88 2.33 15.90
C LYS A 127 5.91 1.81 14.88
N ARG A 128 5.48 1.37 13.70
CA ARG A 128 6.33 0.81 12.63
C ARG A 128 6.86 1.84 11.64
N SER A 129 6.30 3.04 11.58
CA SER A 129 6.78 4.12 10.71
C SER A 129 8.29 4.40 10.83
N ARG A 130 8.86 4.20 12.03
CA ARG A 130 10.29 4.45 12.31
C ARG A 130 11.19 3.23 12.13
N ALA A 131 10.62 2.07 11.83
CA ALA A 131 11.34 0.80 11.75
C ALA A 131 12.29 0.73 10.54
N PHE A 132 12.06 1.52 9.50
CA PHE A 132 12.93 1.59 8.30
C PHE A 132 14.19 2.44 8.49
N SER A 133 14.40 3.01 9.68
CA SER A 133 15.55 3.87 9.94
C SER A 133 16.80 3.05 10.28
N GLU A 134 17.99 3.58 9.97
CA GLU A 134 19.25 2.96 10.39
C GLU A 134 19.34 2.82 11.93
N LYS A 135 18.81 3.79 12.68
CA LYS A 135 18.71 3.72 14.14
C LYS A 135 17.89 2.52 14.62
N ALA A 136 16.81 2.17 13.93
CA ALA A 136 16.02 0.98 14.25
C ALA A 136 16.82 -0.31 14.02
N ARG A 137 17.59 -0.38 12.93
CA ARG A 137 18.49 -1.51 12.64
C ARG A 137 19.60 -1.64 13.70
N GLN A 138 20.23 -0.53 14.10
CA GLN A 138 21.25 -0.52 15.17
C GLN A 138 20.67 -0.91 16.54
N PHE A 139 19.39 -0.61 16.80
CA PHE A 139 18.68 -1.07 18.00
C PHE A 139 18.38 -2.58 17.98
N GLY A 140 18.50 -3.23 16.83
CA GLY A 140 18.19 -4.65 16.65
C GLY A 140 16.74 -4.94 16.25
N LEU A 141 16.01 -3.96 15.73
CA LEU A 141 14.70 -4.22 15.13
C LEU A 141 14.86 -4.90 13.76
N PRO A 142 14.13 -5.99 13.49
CA PRO A 142 14.05 -6.53 12.14
C PRO A 142 13.25 -5.57 11.24
N GLU A 143 13.51 -5.63 9.94
CA GLU A 143 12.70 -4.93 8.95
C GLU A 143 11.25 -5.44 9.00
N PRO A 144 10.24 -4.56 9.09
CA PRO A 144 8.85 -4.98 9.17
C PRO A 144 8.43 -5.62 7.84
N LYS A 145 7.80 -6.79 7.89
CA LYS A 145 7.50 -7.56 6.67
C LYS A 145 6.24 -7.07 5.97
N GLY A 146 5.20 -6.81 6.76
CA GLY A 146 3.90 -6.47 6.21
C GLY A 146 2.74 -6.79 7.14
N LEU A 147 1.54 -6.50 6.67
CA LEU A 147 0.29 -6.83 7.33
C LEU A 147 -0.74 -7.35 6.32
N LEU A 148 -1.64 -8.22 6.79
CA LEU A 148 -2.80 -8.67 6.04
C LEU A 148 -4.07 -8.04 6.64
N LEU A 149 -4.82 -7.29 5.83
CA LEU A 149 -6.13 -6.73 6.16
C LEU A 149 -7.22 -7.67 5.67
N LEU A 150 -7.84 -8.40 6.58
CA LEU A 150 -9.02 -9.21 6.31
C LEU A 150 -10.25 -8.47 6.80
N GLY A 151 -11.36 -8.49 6.07
CA GLY A 151 -12.56 -7.84 6.59
C GLY A 151 -13.63 -7.59 5.57
N VAL A 152 -14.71 -6.96 6.02
CA VAL A 152 -15.89 -6.68 5.20
C VAL A 152 -15.54 -5.77 4.02
N GLN A 153 -16.15 -6.02 2.87
CA GLN A 153 -15.95 -5.20 1.67
C GLN A 153 -16.41 -3.76 1.93
N GLY A 154 -15.74 -2.78 1.30
CA GLY A 154 -16.10 -1.37 1.48
C GLY A 154 -15.72 -0.76 2.83
N ALA A 155 -15.07 -1.50 3.73
CA ALA A 155 -14.65 -1.01 5.05
C ALA A 155 -13.36 -0.16 5.03
N GLY A 156 -12.80 0.20 3.86
CA GLY A 156 -11.66 1.12 3.77
C GLY A 156 -10.26 0.48 3.82
N LYS A 157 -10.14 -0.85 3.64
CA LYS A 157 -8.84 -1.57 3.63
C LYS A 157 -7.85 -1.02 2.59
N SER A 158 -8.30 -0.88 1.34
CA SER A 158 -7.52 -0.35 0.23
C SER A 158 -7.15 1.14 0.42
N LEU A 159 -8.06 1.93 1.01
CA LEU A 159 -7.80 3.32 1.34
C LEU A 159 -6.72 3.44 2.43
N LEU A 160 -6.75 2.58 3.44
CA LEU A 160 -5.72 2.54 4.48
C LEU A 160 -4.34 2.23 3.91
N ALA A 161 -4.21 1.29 2.98
CA ALA A 161 -2.93 0.99 2.32
C ALA A 161 -2.32 2.24 1.68
N LYS A 162 -3.14 3.03 0.96
CA LYS A 162 -2.72 4.31 0.39
C LYS A 162 -2.29 5.32 1.45
N ALA A 163 -3.05 5.38 2.54
CA ALA A 163 -2.80 6.29 3.63
C ALA A 163 -1.50 5.97 4.40
N VAL A 164 -1.13 4.68 4.51
CA VAL A 164 0.12 4.25 5.17
C VAL A 164 1.33 4.75 4.40
N ALA A 165 1.35 4.58 3.08
CA ALA A 165 2.47 5.01 2.24
C ALA A 165 2.70 6.52 2.33
N SER A 166 1.61 7.30 2.31
CA SER A 166 1.68 8.76 2.51
C SER A 166 2.23 9.13 3.88
N GLN A 167 1.67 8.57 4.95
CA GLN A 167 2.10 8.89 6.31
C GLN A 167 3.58 8.55 6.56
N TRP A 168 4.05 7.46 5.96
CA TRP A 168 5.44 7.02 6.10
C TRP A 168 6.38 7.71 5.09
N HIS A 169 5.84 8.53 4.20
CA HIS A 169 6.57 9.20 3.11
C HIS A 169 7.34 8.19 2.24
N LEU A 170 6.72 7.04 1.99
CA LEU A 170 7.27 5.97 1.17
C LEU A 170 6.51 5.86 -0.16
N PRO A 171 7.19 5.43 -1.24
CA PRO A 171 6.52 5.07 -2.49
C PRO A 171 5.47 3.98 -2.26
N LEU A 172 4.33 4.09 -2.94
CA LEU A 172 3.31 3.05 -3.00
C LEU A 172 3.36 2.34 -4.35
N LEU A 173 3.60 1.03 -4.30
CA LEU A 173 3.50 0.15 -5.46
C LEU A 173 2.28 -0.73 -5.29
N ARG A 174 1.41 -0.81 -6.30
CA ARG A 174 0.32 -1.78 -6.34
C ARG A 174 0.70 -2.93 -7.25
N LEU A 175 0.59 -4.15 -6.75
CA LEU A 175 0.70 -5.36 -7.54
C LEU A 175 -0.66 -5.74 -8.11
N ASP A 176 -0.79 -5.72 -9.43
CA ASP A 176 -2.01 -6.13 -10.12
C ASP A 176 -1.92 -7.62 -10.49
N LEU A 177 -2.51 -8.46 -9.64
CA LEU A 177 -2.58 -9.90 -9.87
C LEU A 177 -3.37 -10.24 -11.15
N GLY A 178 -4.43 -9.49 -11.47
CA GLY A 178 -5.24 -9.73 -12.66
C GLY A 178 -4.42 -9.62 -13.94
N ARG A 179 -3.55 -8.60 -14.03
CA ARG A 179 -2.62 -8.45 -15.17
C ARG A 179 -1.63 -9.59 -15.27
N ILE A 180 -1.09 -10.05 -14.15
CA ILE A 180 -0.12 -11.16 -14.10
C ILE A 180 -0.74 -12.46 -14.63
N PHE A 181 -2.01 -12.72 -14.31
CA PHE A 181 -2.73 -13.91 -14.75
C PHE A 181 -3.27 -13.81 -16.19
N SER A 182 -3.49 -12.59 -16.70
CA SER A 182 -4.02 -12.37 -18.05
C SER A 182 -3.02 -12.57 -19.18
N GLU A 183 -1.71 -12.48 -18.90
CA GLU A 183 -0.66 -12.64 -19.92
C GLU A 183 -0.34 -14.14 -20.14
N LEU A 184 -0.33 -14.56 -21.41
CA LEU A 184 -0.16 -15.92 -21.96
C LEU A 184 0.51 -16.94 -21.02
N VAL A 185 -0.17 -18.09 -20.90
CA VAL A 185 0.24 -19.32 -20.18
C VAL A 185 1.73 -19.58 -20.39
N GLY A 186 2.53 -19.40 -19.33
CA GLY A 186 3.98 -19.68 -19.31
C GLY A 186 4.88 -18.51 -18.86
N SER A 187 4.40 -17.27 -18.89
CA SER A 187 5.20 -16.07 -18.52
C SER A 187 4.90 -15.48 -17.13
N SER A 188 3.77 -15.86 -16.52
CA SER A 188 3.26 -15.26 -15.28
C SER A 188 4.20 -15.40 -14.07
N GLU A 189 4.95 -16.51 -13.94
CA GLU A 189 5.96 -16.69 -12.88
C GLU A 189 7.16 -15.75 -13.04
N ASN A 190 7.59 -15.47 -14.27
CA ASN A 190 8.65 -14.50 -14.53
C ASN A 190 8.18 -13.07 -14.28
N ASN A 191 6.93 -12.78 -14.63
CA ASN A 191 6.31 -11.48 -14.38
C ASN A 191 6.22 -11.18 -12.87
N ILE A 192 5.77 -12.14 -12.04
CA ILE A 192 5.73 -11.91 -10.59
C ILE A 192 7.13 -11.75 -10.01
N ARG A 193 8.11 -12.57 -10.42
CA ARG A 193 9.50 -12.43 -9.93
C ARG A 193 10.10 -11.08 -10.32
N SER A 194 9.85 -10.62 -11.54
CA SER A 194 10.31 -9.32 -12.03
C SER A 194 9.64 -8.16 -11.28
N ALA A 195 8.33 -8.26 -11.01
CA ALA A 195 7.60 -7.29 -10.21
C ALA A 195 8.14 -7.23 -8.77
N LEU A 196 8.41 -8.37 -8.13
CA LEU A 196 8.97 -8.40 -6.79
C LEU A 196 10.40 -7.80 -6.77
N ARG A 197 11.28 -8.18 -7.71
CA ARG A 197 12.62 -7.58 -7.86
C ARG A 197 12.56 -6.06 -8.05
N MET A 198 11.59 -5.57 -8.84
CA MET A 198 11.35 -4.13 -9.01
C MET A 198 10.86 -3.48 -7.71
N ALA A 199 10.01 -4.13 -6.92
CA ALA A 199 9.60 -3.61 -5.62
C ALA A 199 10.78 -3.47 -4.66
N GLU A 200 11.68 -4.46 -4.62
CA GLU A 200 12.90 -4.41 -3.80
C GLU A 200 13.83 -3.29 -4.22
N SER A 201 13.94 -3.03 -5.52
CA SER A 201 14.82 -1.99 -6.06
C SER A 201 14.34 -0.58 -5.75
N VAL A 202 13.03 -0.40 -5.59
CA VAL A 202 12.38 0.85 -5.17
C VAL A 202 12.43 1.03 -3.65
N SER A 203 12.89 0.04 -2.88
CA SER A 203 12.88 0.07 -1.42
C SER A 203 13.71 1.24 -0.82
N PRO A 204 13.32 1.77 0.37
CA PRO A 204 12.14 1.41 1.16
C PRO A 204 10.83 1.84 0.50
N CYS A 205 9.83 0.96 0.50
CA CYS A 205 8.53 1.20 -0.15
C CYS A 205 7.40 0.40 0.50
N VAL A 206 6.16 0.76 0.18
CA VAL A 206 4.97 -0.03 0.50
C VAL A 206 4.53 -0.77 -0.75
N LEU A 207 4.42 -2.10 -0.67
CA LEU A 207 3.86 -2.95 -1.72
C LEU A 207 2.43 -3.35 -1.32
N TRP A 208 1.44 -2.83 -2.02
CA TRP A 208 0.03 -3.13 -1.83
C TRP A 208 -0.43 -4.22 -2.79
N ILE A 209 -0.99 -5.29 -2.25
CA ILE A 209 -1.63 -6.37 -2.99
C ILE A 209 -3.13 -6.32 -2.65
N ASP A 210 -3.92 -5.80 -3.57
CA ASP A 210 -5.36 -5.61 -3.38
C ASP A 210 -6.12 -6.88 -3.69
N GLU A 211 -7.17 -7.15 -2.90
CA GLU A 211 -8.09 -8.29 -3.07
C GLU A 211 -7.37 -9.59 -3.50
N ILE A 212 -6.40 -10.04 -2.69
CA ILE A 212 -5.51 -11.14 -3.06
C ILE A 212 -6.28 -12.44 -3.37
N GLU A 213 -7.47 -12.57 -2.79
CA GLU A 213 -8.43 -13.65 -2.99
C GLU A 213 -8.93 -13.73 -4.43
N LYS A 214 -9.02 -12.61 -5.16
CA LYS A 214 -9.50 -12.60 -6.55
C LYS A 214 -8.51 -13.28 -7.49
N GLY A 215 -7.21 -13.17 -7.20
CA GLY A 215 -6.17 -13.93 -7.89
C GLY A 215 -6.25 -15.44 -7.63
N LEU A 216 -6.91 -15.86 -6.55
CA LEU A 216 -7.09 -17.27 -6.17
C LEU A 216 -8.43 -17.83 -6.66
N GLY A 217 -9.47 -17.00 -6.77
CA GLY A 217 -10.82 -17.42 -7.18
C GLY A 217 -10.92 -17.94 -8.63
N GLY A 218 -9.98 -17.56 -9.51
CA GLY A 218 -9.88 -18.14 -10.87
C GLY A 218 -9.67 -19.66 -10.86
N VAL A 219 -9.02 -20.19 -9.81
CA VAL A 219 -8.74 -21.63 -9.63
C VAL A 219 -10.01 -22.48 -9.50
N ALA A 220 -11.13 -21.89 -9.06
CA ALA A 220 -12.39 -22.61 -8.88
C ALA A 220 -13.24 -22.69 -10.17
N SER A 221 -12.94 -21.90 -11.21
CA SER A 221 -13.79 -21.74 -12.39
C SER A 221 -13.10 -22.05 -13.72
N SER A 222 -11.77 -22.02 -13.80
CA SER A 222 -11.03 -22.38 -15.01
C SER A 222 -10.31 -23.73 -14.90
N HIS A 223 -10.04 -24.31 -16.07
CA HIS A 223 -9.55 -25.65 -16.30
C HIS A 223 -8.31 -26.01 -15.44
N GLN A 224 -8.14 -27.30 -15.15
CA GLN A 224 -7.14 -27.92 -14.27
C GLN A 224 -5.67 -27.47 -14.47
N SER A 225 -5.33 -26.83 -15.59
CA SER A 225 -4.02 -26.25 -15.91
C SER A 225 -3.71 -24.93 -15.17
N ASP A 226 -4.69 -24.07 -14.93
CA ASP A 226 -4.47 -22.72 -14.39
C ASP A 226 -4.32 -22.72 -12.86
N ALA A 227 -4.88 -23.75 -12.22
CA ALA A 227 -4.76 -24.01 -10.79
C ALA A 227 -3.30 -24.15 -10.34
N GLY A 228 -2.48 -24.86 -11.12
CA GLY A 228 -1.07 -25.08 -10.82
C GLY A 228 -0.22 -23.81 -10.91
N THR A 229 -0.45 -23.00 -11.95
CA THR A 229 0.25 -21.72 -12.17
C THR A 229 -0.05 -20.74 -11.04
N THR A 230 -1.32 -20.64 -10.64
CA THR A 230 -1.74 -19.78 -9.54
C THR A 230 -1.06 -20.17 -8.23
N ALA A 231 -1.08 -21.45 -7.86
CA ALA A 231 -0.43 -21.93 -6.65
C ALA A 231 1.08 -21.61 -6.62
N ARG A 232 1.79 -21.74 -7.75
CA ARG A 232 3.23 -21.43 -7.86
C ARG A 232 3.53 -19.94 -7.74
N ILE A 233 2.69 -19.07 -8.29
CA ILE A 233 2.82 -17.62 -8.15
C ILE A 233 2.68 -17.20 -6.69
N PHE A 234 1.66 -17.70 -5.99
CA PHE A 234 1.47 -17.42 -4.57
C PHE A 234 2.59 -18.01 -3.70
N ALA A 235 3.06 -19.22 -4.01
CA ALA A 235 4.24 -19.78 -3.36
C ALA A 235 5.46 -18.87 -3.54
N SER A 236 5.68 -18.32 -4.74
CA SER A 236 6.77 -17.39 -5.03
C SER A 236 6.66 -16.10 -4.20
N ILE A 237 5.47 -15.50 -4.09
CA ILE A 237 5.23 -14.31 -3.25
C ILE A 237 5.51 -14.63 -1.79
N LEU A 238 5.00 -15.77 -1.29
CA LEU A 238 5.21 -16.15 0.10
C LEU A 238 6.68 -16.39 0.40
N THR A 239 7.39 -17.17 -0.42
CA THR A 239 8.83 -17.43 -0.28
C THR A 239 9.60 -16.11 -0.27
N TRP A 240 9.34 -15.22 -1.22
CA TRP A 240 9.94 -13.89 -1.24
C TRP A 240 9.68 -13.09 0.05
N MET A 241 8.45 -13.08 0.56
CA MET A 241 8.13 -12.41 1.84
C MET A 241 8.92 -12.97 3.04
N GLN A 242 9.33 -14.24 2.98
CA GLN A 242 10.16 -14.85 4.02
C GLN A 242 11.63 -14.46 3.91
N GLU A 243 12.15 -14.45 2.69
CA GLU A 243 13.57 -14.36 2.38
C GLU A 243 14.05 -12.92 2.19
N LYS A 244 13.15 -11.99 1.82
CA LYS A 244 13.52 -10.61 1.53
C LYS A 244 14.20 -9.96 2.73
N THR A 245 15.33 -9.33 2.47
CA THR A 245 16.05 -8.43 3.40
C THR A 245 15.78 -6.96 3.08
N SER A 246 15.20 -6.70 1.90
CA SER A 246 14.84 -5.36 1.44
C SER A 246 13.69 -4.76 2.28
N PRO A 247 13.75 -3.45 2.58
CA PRO A 247 12.74 -2.73 3.37
C PRO A 247 11.44 -2.47 2.58
N VAL A 248 10.83 -3.53 2.07
CA VAL A 248 9.52 -3.52 1.38
C VAL A 248 8.44 -3.93 2.38
N PHE A 249 7.51 -3.02 2.70
CA PHE A 249 6.40 -3.32 3.59
C PHE A 249 5.18 -3.77 2.80
N VAL A 250 4.77 -5.04 2.96
CA VAL A 250 3.66 -5.60 2.19
C VAL A 250 2.33 -5.33 2.89
N ILE A 251 1.37 -4.70 2.21
CA ILE A 251 -0.01 -4.60 2.68
C ILE A 251 -0.88 -5.44 1.74
N ALA A 252 -1.35 -6.58 2.22
CA ALA A 252 -2.30 -7.41 1.50
C ALA A 252 -3.72 -7.14 2.02
N THR A 253 -4.71 -7.10 1.13
CA THR A 253 -6.12 -7.00 1.55
C THR A 253 -6.91 -8.20 1.05
N ALA A 254 -7.84 -8.70 1.87
CA ALA A 254 -8.77 -9.70 1.43
C ALA A 254 -10.17 -9.57 2.05
N ASN A 255 -11.17 -9.96 1.27
CA ASN A 255 -12.58 -9.97 1.67
C ASN A 255 -13.12 -11.40 1.88
N ASP A 256 -12.50 -12.42 1.28
CA ASP A 256 -12.89 -13.82 1.45
C ASP A 256 -11.72 -14.67 1.95
N ILE A 257 -11.88 -15.23 3.16
CA ILE A 257 -10.89 -16.09 3.79
C ILE A 257 -10.92 -17.53 3.23
N SER A 258 -12.03 -17.94 2.61
CA SER A 258 -12.25 -19.33 2.22
C SER A 258 -11.36 -19.79 1.07
N VAL A 259 -10.89 -18.85 0.25
CA VAL A 259 -10.01 -19.12 -0.89
C VAL A 259 -8.53 -18.86 -0.57
N LEU A 260 -8.21 -18.29 0.60
CA LEU A 260 -6.82 -18.00 0.97
C LEU A 260 -6.09 -19.27 1.42
N PRO A 261 -4.87 -19.53 0.91
CA PRO A 261 -4.09 -20.66 1.37
C PRO A 261 -3.73 -20.52 2.86
N PRO A 262 -3.84 -21.58 3.67
CA PRO A 262 -3.47 -21.56 5.08
C PRO A 262 -2.03 -21.09 5.32
N GLU A 263 -1.13 -21.30 4.36
CA GLU A 263 0.26 -20.86 4.37
C GLU A 263 0.40 -19.34 4.55
N MET A 264 -0.55 -18.56 4.04
CA MET A 264 -0.54 -17.09 4.19
C MET A 264 -0.80 -16.65 5.62
N LEU A 265 -1.52 -17.46 6.39
CA LEU A 265 -1.96 -17.17 7.75
C LEU A 265 -0.91 -17.58 8.79
N ARG A 266 0.18 -18.23 8.37
CA ARG A 266 1.26 -18.64 9.27
C ARG A 266 2.03 -17.44 9.78
N LYS A 267 2.26 -17.40 11.09
CA LYS A 267 3.09 -16.37 11.74
C LYS A 267 4.48 -16.33 11.10
N GLY A 268 4.98 -15.11 10.85
CA GLY A 268 6.30 -14.89 10.24
C GLY A 268 6.30 -14.57 8.74
N ARG A 269 5.14 -14.67 8.07
CA ARG A 269 4.90 -14.13 6.70
C ARG A 269 4.51 -12.67 6.78
N PHE A 270 3.39 -12.39 7.45
CA PHE A 270 3.00 -11.06 7.89
C PHE A 270 3.41 -10.87 9.35
N ASP A 271 3.70 -9.61 9.72
CA ASP A 271 3.95 -9.24 11.10
C ASP A 271 2.65 -9.38 11.93
N GLU A 272 1.50 -9.11 11.29
CA GLU A 272 0.20 -9.17 11.92
C GLU A 272 -0.92 -9.35 10.89
N ILE A 273 -2.02 -9.96 11.34
CA ILE A 273 -3.27 -10.05 10.59
C ILE A 273 -4.31 -9.22 11.34
N PHE A 274 -4.90 -8.24 10.66
CA PHE A 274 -5.96 -7.41 11.22
C PHE A 274 -7.31 -7.73 10.58
N PHE A 275 -8.33 -7.81 11.44
CA PHE A 275 -9.73 -7.89 11.05
C PHE A 275 -10.37 -6.50 11.04
N VAL A 276 -10.86 -6.09 9.88
CA VAL A 276 -11.55 -4.83 9.64
C VAL A 276 -13.06 -5.12 9.52
N ASP A 277 -13.81 -4.82 10.57
CA ASP A 277 -15.26 -4.97 10.58
C ASP A 277 -15.96 -3.71 10.04
N LEU A 278 -17.29 -3.75 9.99
CA LEU A 278 -18.13 -2.59 9.76
C LEU A 278 -17.91 -1.53 10.86
N PRO A 279 -17.93 -0.24 10.50
CA PRO A 279 -17.64 0.84 11.43
C PRO A 279 -18.69 0.96 12.54
N HIS A 280 -18.23 1.23 13.75
CA HIS A 280 -19.05 1.56 14.91
C HIS A 280 -19.68 2.95 14.80
N ALA A 281 -20.67 3.28 15.65
CA ALA A 281 -21.40 4.56 15.55
C ALA A 281 -20.47 5.79 15.52
N GLN A 282 -19.45 5.82 16.38
CA GLN A 282 -18.46 6.90 16.39
C GLN A 282 -17.64 6.96 15.10
N GLU A 283 -17.27 5.82 14.55
CA GLU A 283 -16.51 5.73 13.30
C GLU A 283 -17.36 6.16 12.11
N ARG A 284 -18.65 5.79 12.08
CA ARG A 284 -19.60 6.26 11.04
C ARG A 284 -19.75 7.77 11.07
N ARG A 285 -19.81 8.38 12.26
CA ARG A 285 -19.81 9.85 12.42
C ARG A 285 -18.56 10.49 11.81
N GLU A 286 -17.39 9.91 12.04
CA GLU A 286 -16.12 10.36 11.45
C GLU A 286 -16.12 10.20 9.93
N ILE A 287 -16.60 9.05 9.43
CA ILE A 287 -16.69 8.75 8.00
C ILE A 287 -17.59 9.77 7.28
N PHE A 288 -18.79 10.05 7.81
CA PHE A 288 -19.66 11.10 7.26
C PHE A 288 -18.95 12.46 7.20
N ALA A 289 -18.29 12.86 8.29
CA ALA A 289 -17.56 14.13 8.33
C ALA A 289 -16.48 14.21 7.24
N ILE A 290 -15.71 13.13 7.04
CA ILE A 290 -14.68 13.05 6.01
C ILE A 290 -15.28 13.20 4.62
N HIS A 291 -16.33 12.42 4.29
CA HIS A 291 -16.92 12.45 2.95
C HIS A 291 -17.62 13.77 2.63
N LEU A 292 -18.25 14.43 3.62
CA LEU A 292 -18.83 15.76 3.49
C LEU A 292 -17.75 16.83 3.25
N ALA A 293 -16.70 16.85 4.07
CA ALA A 293 -15.60 17.82 3.95
C ALA A 293 -14.89 17.71 2.61
N ARG A 294 -14.62 16.49 2.12
CA ARG A 294 -14.04 16.24 0.79
C ARG A 294 -14.87 16.80 -0.37
N ARG A 295 -16.18 17.00 -0.14
CA ARG A 295 -17.14 17.52 -1.13
C ARG A 295 -17.47 19.00 -0.89
N GLY A 296 -16.62 19.71 -0.11
CA GLY A 296 -16.77 21.13 0.16
C GLY A 296 -17.97 21.46 1.07
N ARG A 297 -18.45 20.50 1.86
CA ARG A 297 -19.55 20.71 2.82
C ARG A 297 -19.00 20.75 4.23
N ASP A 298 -19.43 21.73 5.02
CA ASP A 298 -19.08 21.81 6.43
C ASP A 298 -19.79 20.70 7.22
N PRO A 299 -19.07 19.72 7.81
CA PRO A 299 -19.69 18.65 8.58
C PRO A 299 -20.51 19.15 9.77
N LEU A 300 -20.22 20.35 10.31
CA LEU A 300 -20.96 20.92 11.44
C LEU A 300 -22.37 21.37 11.05
N ALA A 301 -22.65 21.54 9.76
CA ALA A 301 -23.99 21.85 9.25
C ALA A 301 -24.93 20.63 9.24
N PHE A 302 -24.43 19.44 9.60
CA PHE A 302 -25.17 18.19 9.55
C PHE A 302 -25.30 17.54 10.92
N ASP A 303 -26.43 16.87 11.17
CA ASP A 303 -26.60 16.03 12.37
C ASP A 303 -25.91 14.68 12.18
N LEU A 304 -24.59 14.68 12.34
CA LEU A 304 -23.76 13.48 12.16
C LEU A 304 -24.10 12.36 13.14
N ASN A 305 -24.62 12.68 14.33
CA ASN A 305 -25.03 11.67 15.31
C ASN A 305 -26.27 10.93 14.83
N ARG A 306 -27.27 11.66 14.33
CA ARG A 306 -28.48 11.07 13.75
C ARG A 306 -28.16 10.24 12.51
N LEU A 307 -27.27 10.71 11.65
CA LEU A 307 -26.80 9.95 10.48
C LEU A 307 -26.06 8.66 10.90
N ALA A 308 -25.18 8.73 11.90
CA ALA A 308 -24.46 7.57 12.40
C ALA A 308 -25.39 6.52 13.02
N LEU A 309 -26.45 6.94 13.72
CA LEU A 309 -27.48 6.03 14.25
C LEU A 309 -28.31 5.39 13.14
N ALA A 310 -28.66 6.16 12.11
CA ALA A 310 -29.47 5.66 10.98
C ALA A 310 -28.70 4.69 10.05
N THR A 311 -27.37 4.63 10.15
CA THR A 311 -26.50 3.83 9.27
C THR A 311 -25.87 2.63 9.97
N GLU A 312 -26.54 2.07 10.98
CA GLU A 312 -26.07 0.82 11.59
C GLU A 312 -25.93 -0.28 10.54
N GLY A 313 -24.75 -0.93 10.51
CA GLY A 313 -24.46 -1.98 9.54
C GLY A 313 -24.03 -1.49 8.16
N PHE A 314 -23.88 -0.18 7.93
CA PHE A 314 -23.30 0.36 6.68
C PHE A 314 -21.77 0.29 6.73
N SER A 315 -21.17 -0.03 5.59
CA SER A 315 -19.74 0.12 5.33
C SER A 315 -19.38 1.58 5.03
N GLY A 316 -18.08 1.90 5.06
CA GLY A 316 -17.61 3.24 4.70
C GLY A 316 -17.95 3.62 3.25
N ALA A 317 -17.86 2.65 2.34
CA ALA A 317 -18.25 2.85 0.94
C ALA A 317 -19.75 3.17 0.78
N GLU A 318 -20.63 2.52 1.54
CA GLU A 318 -22.07 2.81 1.49
C GLU A 318 -22.41 4.19 2.07
N ILE A 319 -21.73 4.60 3.14
CA ILE A 319 -21.85 5.96 3.68
C ILE A 319 -21.40 6.99 2.63
N GLU A 320 -20.30 6.73 1.93
CA GLU A 320 -19.88 7.58 0.82
C GLU A 320 -20.96 7.68 -0.27
N GLN A 321 -21.55 6.56 -0.66
CA GLN A 321 -22.60 6.55 -1.68
C GLN A 321 -23.85 7.31 -1.22
N VAL A 322 -24.25 7.20 0.05
CA VAL A 322 -25.35 8.01 0.62
C VAL A 322 -25.07 9.51 0.45
N VAL A 323 -23.84 9.96 0.72
CA VAL A 323 -23.45 11.37 0.55
C VAL A 323 -23.46 11.78 -0.92
N ILE A 324 -23.00 10.91 -1.83
CA ILE A 324 -23.02 11.15 -3.27
C ILE A 324 -24.47 11.26 -3.78
N SER A 325 -25.34 10.31 -3.43
CA SER A 325 -26.73 10.31 -3.88
C SER A 325 -27.49 11.53 -3.36
N GLY A 326 -27.31 11.89 -2.09
CA GLY A 326 -27.91 13.12 -1.55
C GLY A 326 -27.45 14.38 -2.28
N LEU A 327 -26.20 14.43 -2.75
CA LEU A 327 -25.73 15.56 -3.56
C LEU A 327 -26.43 15.65 -4.92
N TYR A 328 -26.68 14.51 -5.57
CA TYR A 328 -27.46 14.49 -6.82
C TYR A 328 -28.88 15.03 -6.59
N ASP A 329 -29.57 14.56 -5.55
CA ASP A 329 -30.93 15.01 -5.21
C ASP A 329 -30.98 16.52 -4.92
N ALA A 330 -30.02 17.02 -4.14
CA ALA A 330 -29.94 18.44 -3.79
C ALA A 330 -29.61 19.30 -5.02
N PHE A 331 -28.70 18.83 -5.88
CA PHE A 331 -28.32 19.51 -7.11
C PHE A 331 -29.48 19.59 -8.12
N GLU A 332 -30.21 18.49 -8.32
CA GLU A 332 -31.41 18.46 -9.17
C GLU A 332 -32.45 19.50 -8.72
N GLN A 333 -32.57 19.70 -7.41
CA GLN A 333 -33.51 20.66 -6.80
C GLN A 333 -32.95 22.08 -6.68
N ASN A 334 -31.76 22.38 -7.22
CA ASN A 334 -31.09 23.68 -7.14
C ASN A 334 -30.96 24.23 -5.71
N ARG A 335 -30.62 23.37 -4.75
CA ARG A 335 -30.43 23.75 -3.35
C ARG A 335 -29.21 23.05 -2.74
N ASP A 336 -28.84 23.47 -1.53
CA ASP A 336 -27.80 22.79 -0.79
C ASP A 336 -28.27 21.47 -0.17
N LEU A 337 -27.29 20.59 0.05
CA LEU A 337 -27.45 19.30 0.72
C LEU A 337 -27.82 19.50 2.19
N THR A 338 -28.81 18.75 2.66
CA THR A 338 -29.26 18.78 4.05
C THR A 338 -29.11 17.42 4.72
N THR A 339 -29.21 17.38 6.06
CA THR A 339 -29.28 16.10 6.81
C THR A 339 -30.46 15.25 6.34
N GLN A 340 -31.59 15.85 5.96
CA GLN A 340 -32.78 15.10 5.56
C GLN A 340 -32.58 14.36 4.23
N ASP A 341 -31.85 14.93 3.28
CA ASP A 341 -31.53 14.26 2.01
C ASP A 341 -30.73 12.98 2.24
N LEU A 342 -29.74 13.06 3.13
CA LEU A 342 -28.93 11.92 3.51
C LEU A 342 -29.79 10.85 4.20
N LEU A 343 -30.69 11.24 5.11
CA LEU A 343 -31.61 10.31 5.78
C LEU A 343 -32.56 9.62 4.80
N ASN A 344 -33.06 10.33 3.79
CA ASN A 344 -33.92 9.74 2.75
C ASN A 344 -33.13 8.69 1.94
N ASN A 345 -31.89 9.01 1.56
CA ASN A 345 -31.01 8.08 0.83
C ASN A 345 -30.61 6.86 1.67
N ILE A 346 -30.41 7.04 2.98
CA ILE A 346 -30.16 5.92 3.89
C ILE A 346 -31.35 4.94 3.89
N GLN A 347 -32.59 5.45 3.97
CA GLN A 347 -33.79 4.61 3.97
C GLN A 347 -34.01 3.86 2.65
N ALA A 348 -33.56 4.43 1.54
CA ALA A 348 -33.63 3.79 0.22
C ALA A 348 -32.52 2.75 -0.02
N THR A 349 -31.51 2.68 0.86
CA THR A 349 -30.35 1.80 0.70
C THR A 349 -30.50 0.54 1.54
N ILE A 350 -30.32 -0.63 0.92
CA ILE A 350 -30.22 -1.90 1.64
C ILE A 350 -28.75 -2.16 1.94
N PRO A 351 -28.33 -2.21 3.21
CA PRO A 351 -26.92 -2.31 3.55
C PRO A 351 -26.34 -3.71 3.28
N LEU A 352 -25.03 -3.75 3.03
CA LEU A 352 -24.24 -4.95 2.80
C LEU A 352 -24.34 -5.94 3.98
N SER A 353 -24.49 -5.42 5.19
CA SER A 353 -24.71 -6.22 6.40
C SER A 353 -25.95 -7.11 6.32
N GLN A 354 -26.97 -6.73 5.54
CA GLN A 354 -28.18 -7.50 5.31
C GLN A 354 -28.05 -8.40 4.08
N THR A 355 -27.50 -7.89 2.97
CA THR A 355 -27.39 -8.67 1.73
C THR A 355 -26.33 -9.78 1.80
N MET A 356 -25.30 -9.61 2.64
CA MET A 356 -24.16 -10.54 2.83
C MET A 356 -24.04 -10.99 4.29
N GLU A 357 -25.18 -11.12 4.99
CA GLU A 357 -25.21 -11.41 6.43
C GLU A 357 -24.43 -12.68 6.78
N GLN A 358 -24.61 -13.75 5.99
CA GLN A 358 -23.99 -15.05 6.25
C GLN A 358 -22.47 -15.01 6.08
N GLU A 359 -22.00 -14.37 5.02
CA GLU A 359 -20.59 -14.17 4.69
C GLU A 359 -19.91 -13.31 5.75
N ILE A 360 -20.53 -12.19 6.14
CA ILE A 360 -20.02 -11.30 7.19
C ILE A 360 -19.96 -12.04 8.53
N ALA A 361 -20.99 -12.81 8.89
CA ALA A 361 -20.99 -13.61 10.11
C ALA A 361 -19.88 -14.65 10.10
N ARG A 362 -19.63 -15.31 8.96
CA ARG A 362 -18.51 -16.26 8.79
C ARG A 362 -17.16 -15.58 8.96
N LEU A 363 -16.96 -14.43 8.32
CA LEU A 363 -15.73 -13.63 8.43
C LEU A 363 -15.48 -13.17 9.87
N ARG A 364 -16.51 -12.67 10.56
CA ARG A 364 -16.42 -12.26 11.98
C ARG A 364 -16.05 -13.42 12.90
N ARG A 365 -16.67 -14.60 12.72
CA ARG A 365 -16.33 -15.80 13.51
C ARG A 365 -14.86 -16.18 13.34
N TRP A 366 -14.37 -16.13 12.10
CA TRP A 366 -12.96 -16.40 11.81
C TRP A 366 -12.04 -15.32 12.41
N GLY A 367 -12.36 -14.04 12.19
CA GLY A 367 -11.56 -12.90 12.64
C GLY A 367 -11.36 -12.84 14.16
N ARG A 368 -12.38 -13.22 14.93
CA ARG A 368 -12.31 -13.27 16.41
C ARG A 368 -11.23 -14.19 16.96
N THR A 369 -10.88 -15.25 16.23
CA THR A 369 -9.94 -16.29 16.69
C THR A 369 -8.58 -16.20 16.04
N HIS A 370 -8.47 -15.58 14.86
CA HIS A 370 -7.26 -15.62 14.02
C HIS A 370 -6.63 -14.25 13.74
N ALA A 371 -7.28 -13.14 14.07
CA ALA A 371 -6.82 -11.81 13.72
C ALA A 371 -7.01 -10.81 14.87
N ARG A 372 -6.19 -9.76 14.88
CA ARG A 372 -6.38 -8.62 15.78
C ARG A 372 -7.51 -7.71 15.27
N PRO A 373 -8.39 -7.17 16.13
CA PRO A 373 -9.36 -6.18 15.68
C PRO A 373 -8.64 -4.89 15.25
N ALA A 374 -9.08 -4.31 14.13
CA ALA A 374 -8.56 -3.03 13.64
C ALA A 374 -9.08 -1.83 14.45
N SER A 375 -10.27 -1.97 15.02
CA SER A 375 -10.97 -0.95 15.81
C SER A 375 -11.15 -1.40 17.25
N ALA A 376 -11.15 -0.45 18.18
CA ALA A 376 -11.48 -0.70 19.58
C ALA A 376 -12.97 -1.04 19.74
N PRO A 377 -13.33 -1.89 20.72
CA PRO A 377 -14.73 -2.18 21.02
C PRO A 377 -15.51 -0.90 21.39
N GLU A 378 -16.80 -0.87 21.06
CA GLU A 378 -17.69 0.23 21.44
C GLU A 378 -17.64 0.49 22.96
N GLY A 379 -17.46 1.75 23.34
CA GLY A 379 -17.44 2.19 24.75
C GLY A 379 -16.06 2.24 25.42
N GLN A 380 -15.00 1.70 24.81
CA GLN A 380 -13.64 1.91 25.32
C GLN A 380 -13.05 3.25 24.82
N ARG A 381 -12.93 4.23 25.72
CA ARG A 381 -12.09 5.41 25.45
C ARG A 381 -10.64 4.93 25.32
N LEU A 382 -10.00 5.28 24.21
CA LEU A 382 -8.54 5.18 24.08
C LEU A 382 -7.91 5.92 25.27
N PRO A 383 -6.82 5.39 25.89
CA PRO A 383 -6.05 6.21 26.79
C PRO A 383 -5.62 7.46 26.02
N GLY A 384 -6.11 8.62 26.45
CA GLY A 384 -5.79 9.89 25.80
C GLY A 384 -4.28 10.07 25.71
N ASN A 385 -3.82 10.91 24.79
CA ASN A 385 -2.46 11.45 24.76
C ASN A 385 -2.19 12.20 26.08
N GLY A 386 -1.96 11.45 27.15
CA GLY A 386 -1.54 11.95 28.44
C GLY A 386 -0.11 12.40 28.28
N ARG A 387 0.09 13.72 28.37
CA ARG A 387 1.38 14.27 28.80
C ARG A 387 1.87 13.38 29.95
N LEU A 388 3.03 12.76 29.76
CA LEU A 388 3.74 12.05 30.81
C LEU A 388 3.79 12.97 32.03
N ALA A 389 3.03 12.64 33.07
CA ALA A 389 3.26 13.21 34.38
C ALA A 389 4.71 12.88 34.78
N PRO A 390 5.46 13.82 35.35
CA PRO A 390 6.84 13.57 35.73
C PRO A 390 6.85 12.44 36.74
N ARG A 391 7.54 11.34 36.40
CA ARG A 391 7.80 10.25 37.34
C ARG A 391 8.77 10.78 38.39
N ASP A 392 8.35 10.81 39.64
CA ASP A 392 9.22 10.97 40.79
C ASP A 392 10.29 9.88 40.77
N VAL A 393 11.53 10.27 40.45
CA VAL A 393 12.71 9.43 40.59
C VAL A 393 13.05 9.40 42.08
N ARG A 394 12.64 8.33 42.77
CA ARG A 394 13.23 7.98 44.06
C ARG A 394 14.65 7.45 43.80
N ILE A 395 15.63 8.26 44.19
CA ILE A 395 17.03 7.87 44.31
C ILE A 395 17.12 6.85 45.46
N PRO A 396 17.77 5.68 45.29
CA PRO A 396 18.02 4.80 46.42
C PRO A 396 19.17 5.37 47.27
N ASP A 397 18.92 5.50 48.57
CA ASP A 397 19.93 5.86 49.56
C ASP A 397 21.10 4.88 49.51
N ARG A 398 22.32 5.44 49.51
CA ARG A 398 23.54 4.69 49.79
C ARG A 398 23.60 4.44 51.30
N GLY A 399 23.51 3.17 51.68
CA GLY A 399 23.85 2.64 53.00
C GLY A 399 24.65 1.37 52.82
#